data_AF-A0A559IW21-F1
#
_entry.id   AF-A0A559IW21-F1
#
_cell.length_a   1.000
_cell.length_b   1.000
_cell.length_c   1.000
_cell.angle_alpha   90.00
_cell.angle_beta   90.00
_cell.angle_gamma   90.00
#
_symmetry.space_group_name_H-M   'P 1'
#
loop_
_entity.id
_entity.type
_entity.pdbx_description
1 polymer ?
#
loop_
_entity_poly.entity_id
_entity_poly.type
_entity_poly.pdbx_seq_one_letter_code
_entity_poly.pdbx_strand_id
1 'polypeptide(L)'
;MKLKKVLLSFCAVALIITLVSPFSLVIALENTQISSQSQILADSAQISESFNLTVGSYEYLKIDSNAVRNTHYYISKSSSESTSETDSTIKTALTGEEIAAQIKLLSPYLIVKEHNLVEIDIAKAEKDNINDAAIKLVKKFYDNQNRIITVTLNGGTFDDVKLDTDFNKIFEEYMKHLAKTEFVLKASCSVGDALNPDPCPNRDELIASTSLAKAQKFAYDSGYHRTATYAGGGLPENPARDFTKPVEHNNCSKGVYRNHMVLSDNKDGTYKVLRQLNEPNPEIHSYTHPHMDWAHYCYWWHQTYC
;
A
#
# COMPACT_ATOMS: atom_id res chain seq x y z
N MET A 1 -15.60 -69.47 6.45
CA MET A 1 -14.64 -68.53 5.82
C MET A 1 -15.17 -68.07 4.46
N LYS A 2 -16.04 -67.05 4.42
CA LYS A 2 -16.53 -66.33 3.22
C LYS A 2 -17.51 -65.22 3.67
N LEU A 3 -16.96 -64.21 4.35
CA LEU A 3 -17.69 -62.99 4.74
C LEU A 3 -16.72 -61.78 4.72
N LYS A 4 -16.03 -61.60 3.59
CA LYS A 4 -15.13 -60.46 3.35
C LYS A 4 -15.28 -59.82 1.96
N LYS A 5 -16.35 -60.12 1.22
CA LYS A 5 -16.56 -59.59 -0.15
C LYS A 5 -17.85 -58.79 -0.37
N VAL A 6 -18.60 -58.46 0.69
CA VAL A 6 -19.85 -57.67 0.56
C VAL A 6 -19.75 -56.27 1.17
N LEU A 7 -18.65 -55.93 1.86
CA LEU A 7 -18.48 -54.62 2.51
C LEU A 7 -17.67 -53.58 1.72
N LEU A 8 -17.26 -53.89 0.48
CA LEU A 8 -16.48 -52.96 -0.36
C LEU A 8 -17.26 -52.36 -1.54
N SER A 9 -18.56 -52.62 -1.63
CA SER A 9 -19.40 -52.13 -2.74
C SER A 9 -20.46 -51.10 -2.34
N PHE A 10 -20.48 -50.66 -1.07
CA PHE A 10 -21.40 -49.62 -0.57
C PHE A 10 -20.71 -48.30 -0.19
N CYS A 11 -19.38 -48.22 -0.26
CA CYS A 11 -18.63 -46.96 -0.06
C CYS A 11 -18.20 -46.28 -1.37
N ALA A 12 -18.58 -46.81 -2.53
CA ALA A 12 -18.25 -46.23 -3.84
C ALA A 12 -19.43 -45.52 -4.54
N VAL A 13 -20.61 -45.46 -3.90
CA VAL A 13 -21.83 -44.87 -4.50
C VAL A 13 -22.41 -43.73 -3.63
N ALA A 14 -21.79 -43.40 -2.50
CA ALA A 14 -22.17 -42.27 -1.65
C ALA A 14 -21.18 -41.09 -1.68
N LEU A 15 -20.29 -41.05 -2.68
CA LEU A 15 -19.40 -39.91 -2.94
C LEU A 15 -19.46 -39.47 -4.41
N ILE A 16 -20.66 -39.57 -5.00
CA ILE A 16 -21.03 -39.02 -6.31
C ILE A 16 -22.43 -38.43 -6.13
N ILE A 17 -22.55 -37.40 -5.30
CA ILE A 17 -23.65 -36.40 -5.22
C ILE A 17 -23.15 -35.41 -4.16
N THR A 18 -22.32 -34.45 -4.59
CA THR A 18 -22.04 -33.13 -4.01
C THR A 18 -20.65 -32.74 -4.52
N LEU A 19 -20.55 -31.59 -5.20
CA LEU A 19 -19.39 -31.06 -5.94
C LEU A 19 -19.37 -31.46 -7.43
N VAL A 20 -20.21 -30.83 -8.26
CA VAL A 20 -19.77 -29.90 -9.31
C VAL A 20 -20.91 -28.91 -9.58
N SER A 21 -20.52 -27.65 -9.66
CA SER A 21 -21.23 -26.39 -9.88
C SER A 21 -22.32 -26.35 -10.96
N PRO A 22 -23.35 -25.48 -10.81
CA PRO A 22 -24.22 -25.13 -11.92
C PRO A 22 -23.44 -24.25 -12.92
N PHE A 23 -23.44 -24.70 -14.17
CA PHE A 23 -23.38 -23.90 -15.41
C PHE A 23 -23.00 -22.42 -15.26
N SER A 24 -21.73 -22.09 -15.51
CA SER A 24 -21.42 -20.80 -16.13
C SER A 24 -21.56 -20.97 -17.63
N LEU A 25 -22.62 -20.37 -18.17
CA LEU A 25 -22.85 -20.20 -19.59
C LEU A 25 -21.68 -19.39 -20.18
N VAL A 26 -20.78 -20.06 -20.90
CA VAL A 26 -19.81 -19.38 -21.76
C VAL A 26 -20.56 -18.96 -23.02
N ILE A 27 -20.99 -17.70 -23.08
CA ILE A 27 -21.31 -17.08 -24.36
C ILE A 27 -19.98 -16.62 -24.95
N ALA A 28 -19.47 -17.39 -25.90
CA ALA A 28 -18.51 -16.87 -26.86
C ALA A 28 -19.27 -15.89 -27.77
N LEU A 29 -19.00 -14.59 -27.62
CA LEU A 29 -19.33 -13.60 -28.63
C LEU A 29 -18.03 -13.30 -29.39
N GLU A 30 -17.88 -14.01 -30.50
CA GLU A 30 -16.94 -13.64 -31.55
C GLU A 30 -17.31 -12.27 -32.14
N ASN A 31 -16.28 -11.44 -32.34
CA ASN A 31 -16.22 -10.30 -33.23
C ASN A 31 -17.50 -9.49 -33.42
N THR A 32 -17.58 -8.33 -32.76
CA THR A 32 -18.44 -7.25 -33.24
C THR A 32 -17.85 -5.88 -32.96
N GLN A 33 -17.76 -5.10 -34.05
CA GLN A 33 -17.48 -3.68 -34.22
C GLN A 33 -17.44 -2.77 -32.97
N ILE A 34 -16.49 -1.83 -33.02
CA ILE A 34 -16.40 -0.61 -32.20
C ILE A 34 -17.79 0.05 -32.09
N SER A 35 -18.43 -0.07 -30.93
CA SER A 35 -19.71 0.59 -30.63
C SER A 35 -19.48 2.04 -30.25
N SER A 36 -20.36 2.92 -30.71
CA SER A 36 -20.32 4.35 -30.39
C SER A 36 -20.63 4.64 -28.91
N GLN A 37 -20.20 5.81 -28.45
CA GLN A 37 -20.26 6.29 -27.07
C GLN A 37 -21.68 6.27 -26.44
N SER A 38 -22.73 6.28 -27.25
CA SER A 38 -24.13 6.19 -26.80
C SER A 38 -24.54 4.80 -26.32
N GLN A 39 -23.89 3.74 -26.81
CA GLN A 39 -24.27 2.35 -26.54
C GLN A 39 -23.72 1.87 -25.19
N ILE A 40 -22.49 2.28 -24.85
CA ILE A 40 -21.85 2.04 -23.55
C ILE A 40 -22.63 2.71 -22.39
N LEU A 41 -23.22 3.89 -22.66
CA LEU A 41 -24.04 4.61 -21.68
C LEU A 41 -25.41 3.97 -21.46
N ALA A 42 -25.98 3.33 -22.49
CA ALA A 42 -27.23 2.59 -22.38
C ALA A 42 -27.04 1.27 -21.60
N ASP A 43 -25.95 0.54 -21.88
CA ASP A 43 -25.66 -0.74 -21.23
C ASP A 43 -25.30 -0.56 -19.74
N SER A 44 -24.61 0.53 -19.39
CA SER A 44 -24.28 0.86 -17.99
C SER A 44 -25.49 1.31 -17.16
N ALA A 45 -26.46 2.00 -17.77
CA ALA A 45 -27.72 2.34 -17.11
C ALA A 45 -28.57 1.09 -16.81
N GLN A 46 -28.60 0.12 -17.74
CA GLN A 46 -29.37 -1.11 -17.58
C GLN A 46 -28.78 -2.03 -16.48
N ILE A 47 -27.45 -2.03 -16.33
CA ILE A 47 -26.75 -2.74 -15.24
C ILE A 47 -26.99 -2.02 -13.90
N SER A 48 -26.98 -0.68 -13.88
CA SER A 48 -27.25 0.12 -12.69
C SER A 48 -28.64 -0.16 -12.09
N GLU A 49 -29.68 -0.24 -12.94
CA GLU A 49 -31.04 -0.61 -12.52
C GLU A 49 -31.15 -2.06 -12.03
N SER A 50 -30.46 -2.99 -12.69
CA SER A 50 -30.59 -4.43 -12.39
C SER A 50 -29.99 -4.82 -11.04
N PHE A 51 -29.03 -4.03 -10.52
CA PHE A 51 -28.30 -4.32 -9.29
C PHE A 51 -28.48 -3.25 -8.21
N ASN A 52 -29.33 -2.25 -8.43
CA ASN A 52 -29.55 -1.12 -7.53
C ASN A 52 -28.23 -0.39 -7.19
N LEU A 53 -27.34 -0.28 -8.19
CA LEU A 53 -26.00 0.30 -8.07
C LEU A 53 -26.01 1.74 -8.55
N THR A 54 -25.36 2.65 -7.81
CA THR A 54 -25.14 4.02 -8.28
C THR A 54 -23.80 4.10 -9.00
N VAL A 55 -23.82 4.40 -10.30
CA VAL A 55 -22.59 4.56 -11.11
C VAL A 55 -22.20 6.04 -11.09
N GLY A 56 -21.12 6.37 -10.40
CA GLY A 56 -20.56 7.74 -10.31
C GLY A 56 -19.15 7.83 -10.88
N SER A 57 -18.70 9.03 -11.23
CA SER A 57 -17.29 9.26 -11.59
C SER A 57 -16.44 9.49 -10.33
N TYR A 58 -15.17 9.09 -10.36
CA TYR A 58 -14.24 9.20 -9.22
C TYR A 58 -14.07 10.65 -8.71
N GLU A 59 -14.18 11.63 -9.61
CA GLU A 59 -14.09 13.06 -9.25
C GLU A 59 -15.24 13.52 -8.32
N TYR A 60 -16.38 12.83 -8.30
CA TYR A 60 -17.51 13.18 -7.44
C TYR A 60 -17.26 12.86 -5.95
N LEU A 61 -16.41 11.86 -5.65
CA LEU A 61 -16.06 11.48 -4.26
C LEU A 61 -15.05 12.40 -3.59
N LYS A 62 -14.25 13.15 -4.37
CA LYS A 62 -13.33 14.13 -3.81
C LYS A 62 -14.06 15.31 -3.14
N ILE A 63 -15.34 15.50 -3.47
CA ILE A 63 -16.09 16.71 -3.12
C ILE A 63 -17.06 16.47 -1.96
N ASP A 64 -17.53 15.23 -1.74
CA ASP A 64 -18.48 14.91 -0.66
C ASP A 64 -17.93 13.86 0.31
N SER A 65 -17.63 14.29 1.53
CA SER A 65 -17.07 13.46 2.61
C SER A 65 -18.08 12.48 3.22
N ASN A 66 -19.39 12.61 2.93
CA ASN A 66 -20.44 11.78 3.53
C ASN A 66 -21.03 10.72 2.58
N ALA A 67 -20.50 10.60 1.34
CA ALA A 67 -21.02 9.64 0.38
C ALA A 67 -20.87 8.19 0.87
N VAL A 68 -21.97 7.42 0.84
CA VAL A 68 -22.00 6.01 1.26
C VAL A 68 -21.28 5.16 0.21
N ARG A 69 -20.10 4.63 0.59
CA ARG A 69 -19.12 4.05 -0.36
C ARG A 69 -19.35 2.58 -0.71
N ASN A 70 -20.31 1.92 -0.06
CA ASN A 70 -20.49 0.47 -0.14
C ASN A 70 -21.23 -0.01 -1.41
N THR A 71 -21.60 0.88 -2.32
CA THR A 71 -22.49 0.59 -3.48
C THR A 71 -22.01 1.16 -4.83
N HIS A 72 -20.75 1.60 -4.93
CA HIS A 72 -20.23 2.22 -6.17
C HIS A 72 -19.20 1.34 -6.88
N TYR A 73 -19.40 1.12 -8.18
CA TYR A 73 -18.42 0.50 -9.09
C TYR A 73 -17.95 1.55 -10.11
N TYR A 74 -16.65 1.56 -10.41
CA TYR A 74 -16.02 2.58 -11.25
C TYR A 74 -15.44 1.98 -12.53
N ILE A 75 -15.75 2.60 -13.67
CA ILE A 75 -15.15 2.28 -14.97
C ILE A 75 -14.06 3.32 -15.23
N SER A 76 -12.79 2.93 -15.18
CA SER A 76 -11.69 3.81 -15.58
C SER A 76 -11.57 3.81 -17.11
N LYS A 77 -11.60 5.00 -17.71
CA LYS A 77 -11.40 5.18 -19.14
C LYS A 77 -9.90 5.15 -19.43
N SER A 78 -9.38 4.11 -20.06
CA SER A 78 -8.06 4.18 -20.68
C SER A 78 -8.19 4.96 -22.00
N SER A 79 -7.82 6.22 -22.01
CA SER A 79 -7.69 6.99 -23.25
C SER A 79 -6.45 6.52 -24.00
N SER A 80 -6.65 5.72 -25.06
CA SER A 80 -5.64 5.50 -26.08
C SER A 80 -5.61 6.71 -27.02
N GLU A 81 -4.70 7.65 -26.79
CA GLU A 81 -4.33 8.64 -27.81
C GLU A 81 -3.28 8.02 -28.73
N SER A 82 -3.62 7.96 -30.02
CA SER A 82 -2.72 7.60 -31.10
C SER A 82 -1.88 8.81 -31.50
N THR A 83 -0.56 8.69 -31.38
CA THR A 83 0.37 9.44 -32.23
C THR A 83 1.39 8.48 -32.83
N SER A 84 1.56 8.63 -34.13
CA SER A 84 2.40 7.83 -35.00
C SER A 84 3.86 8.25 -34.94
N GLU A 85 4.70 7.24 -35.20
CA GLU A 85 6.08 7.27 -35.73
C GLU A 85 7.29 7.33 -34.77
N THR A 86 7.93 6.15 -34.74
CA THR A 86 9.37 5.86 -34.69
C THR A 86 10.15 6.15 -33.40
N ASP A 87 10.24 5.16 -32.52
CA ASP A 87 11.52 4.45 -32.26
C ASP A 87 11.27 3.11 -31.56
N SER A 88 11.93 2.06 -32.04
CA SER A 88 11.80 0.69 -31.57
C SER A 88 12.64 0.46 -30.31
N THR A 89 12.08 0.77 -29.14
CA THR A 89 12.29 0.00 -27.88
C THR A 89 11.29 0.51 -26.85
N ILE A 90 10.02 0.13 -27.00
CA ILE A 90 9.09 0.20 -25.87
C ILE A 90 9.56 -0.87 -24.88
N LYS A 91 10.46 -0.47 -23.98
CA LYS A 91 10.74 -1.20 -22.75
C LYS A 91 9.47 -1.03 -21.92
N THR A 92 8.50 -1.91 -22.14
CA THR A 92 7.24 -1.94 -21.40
C THR A 92 7.60 -1.87 -19.93
N ALA A 93 7.05 -0.89 -19.21
CA ALA A 93 7.25 -0.79 -17.78
C ALA A 93 6.83 -2.13 -17.15
N LEU A 94 7.71 -2.70 -16.31
CA LEU A 94 7.40 -3.97 -15.64
C LEU A 94 6.15 -3.77 -14.79
N THR A 95 5.24 -4.74 -14.85
CA THR A 95 4.13 -4.84 -13.92
C THR A 95 4.65 -5.08 -12.51
N GLY A 96 3.85 -4.75 -11.50
CA GLY A 96 4.25 -5.03 -10.12
C GLY A 96 4.44 -6.52 -9.81
N GLU A 97 3.71 -7.40 -10.49
CA GLU A 97 3.88 -8.85 -10.36
C GLU A 97 5.23 -9.32 -10.91
N GLU A 98 5.65 -8.77 -12.05
CA GLU A 98 6.97 -9.08 -12.61
C GLU A 98 8.09 -8.60 -11.68
N ILE A 99 7.97 -7.39 -11.11
CA ILE A 99 8.93 -6.87 -10.14
C ILE A 99 8.96 -7.76 -8.88
N ALA A 100 7.80 -8.15 -8.35
CA ALA A 100 7.71 -9.05 -7.20
C ALA A 100 8.33 -10.42 -7.50
N ALA A 101 8.14 -10.94 -8.71
CA ALA A 101 8.79 -12.17 -9.14
C ALA A 101 10.33 -12.03 -9.17
N GLN A 102 10.87 -10.88 -9.60
CA GLN A 102 12.32 -10.63 -9.54
C GLN A 102 12.82 -10.54 -8.09
N ILE A 103 12.10 -9.84 -7.20
CA ILE A 103 12.46 -9.75 -5.77
C ILE A 103 12.41 -11.13 -5.11
N LYS A 104 11.38 -11.92 -5.40
CA LYS A 104 11.25 -13.30 -4.94
C LYS A 104 12.38 -14.19 -5.45
N LEU A 105 12.75 -14.05 -6.72
CA LEU A 105 13.88 -14.77 -7.34
C LEU A 105 15.19 -14.46 -6.61
N LEU A 106 15.41 -13.21 -6.22
CA LEU A 106 16.61 -12.77 -5.52
C LEU A 106 16.58 -12.95 -3.99
N SER A 107 15.43 -13.32 -3.41
CA SER A 107 15.26 -13.50 -1.97
C SER A 107 16.29 -14.43 -1.30
N PRO A 108 16.72 -15.56 -1.92
CA PRO A 108 17.75 -16.44 -1.33
C PRO A 108 19.15 -15.84 -1.25
N TYR A 109 19.38 -14.69 -1.90
CA TYR A 109 20.65 -13.98 -1.95
C TYR A 109 20.63 -12.70 -1.12
N LEU A 110 19.49 -12.37 -0.50
CA LEU A 110 19.39 -11.21 0.38
C LEU A 110 20.03 -11.53 1.74
N ILE A 111 20.85 -10.60 2.21
CA ILE A 111 21.50 -10.64 3.52
C ILE A 111 20.94 -9.49 4.33
N VAL A 112 20.08 -9.82 5.29
CA VAL A 112 19.52 -8.84 6.23
C VAL A 112 20.55 -8.56 7.32
N LYS A 113 20.91 -7.29 7.48
CA LYS A 113 21.82 -6.77 8.50
C LYS A 113 21.03 -6.13 9.64
N GLU A 114 21.76 -5.53 10.58
CA GLU A 114 21.17 -4.72 11.64
C GLU A 114 20.30 -3.59 11.08
N HIS A 115 19.27 -3.20 11.83
CA HIS A 115 18.31 -2.15 11.46
C HIS A 115 17.55 -2.39 10.14
N ASN A 116 17.41 -3.65 9.71
CA ASN A 116 16.74 -4.03 8.46
C ASN A 116 17.43 -3.49 7.19
N LEU A 117 18.72 -3.17 7.26
CA LEU A 117 19.53 -2.92 6.06
C LEU A 117 19.67 -4.22 5.27
N VAL A 118 19.56 -4.15 3.94
CA VAL A 118 19.57 -5.33 3.06
C VAL A 118 20.74 -5.25 2.08
N GLU A 119 21.62 -6.23 2.12
CA GLU A 119 22.64 -6.45 1.08
C GLU A 119 22.20 -7.58 0.15
N ILE A 120 22.72 -7.60 -1.08
CA ILE A 120 22.52 -8.70 -2.04
C ILE A 120 23.87 -9.38 -2.29
N ASP A 121 23.94 -10.69 -2.15
CA ASP A 121 25.09 -11.50 -2.56
C ASP A 121 25.14 -11.62 -4.09
N ILE A 122 25.60 -10.55 -4.74
CA ILE A 122 25.67 -10.44 -6.20
C ILE A 122 26.54 -11.55 -6.79
N ALA A 123 27.71 -11.83 -6.20
CA ALA A 123 28.63 -12.83 -6.71
C ALA A 123 28.01 -14.23 -6.74
N LYS A 124 27.24 -14.58 -5.70
CA LYS A 124 26.49 -15.84 -5.67
C LYS A 124 25.32 -15.84 -6.66
N ALA A 125 24.57 -14.75 -6.75
CA ALA A 125 23.47 -14.64 -7.72
C ALA A 125 23.96 -14.79 -9.17
N GLU A 126 25.07 -14.13 -9.52
CA GLU A 126 25.72 -14.25 -10.83
C GLU A 126 26.21 -15.69 -11.09
N LYS A 127 26.85 -16.32 -10.09
CA LYS A 127 27.30 -17.71 -10.18
C LYS A 127 26.14 -18.68 -10.43
N ASP A 128 24.98 -18.40 -9.86
CA ASP A 128 23.76 -19.18 -10.03
C ASP A 128 22.97 -18.77 -11.30
N ASN A 129 23.59 -17.97 -12.19
CA ASN A 129 23.07 -17.50 -13.48
C ASN A 129 21.78 -16.66 -13.37
N ILE A 130 21.62 -15.91 -12.27
CA ILE A 130 20.54 -14.93 -12.16
C ILE A 130 20.79 -13.78 -13.15
N ASN A 131 19.73 -13.35 -13.82
CA ASN A 131 19.81 -12.33 -14.86
C ASN A 131 20.24 -10.96 -14.29
N ASP A 132 21.24 -10.32 -14.90
CA ASP A 132 21.75 -8.99 -14.51
C ASP A 132 20.67 -7.91 -14.38
N ALA A 133 19.64 -7.92 -15.24
CA ALA A 133 18.56 -6.96 -15.17
C ALA A 133 17.72 -7.14 -13.90
N ALA A 134 17.49 -8.39 -13.49
CA ALA A 134 16.84 -8.71 -12.22
C ALA A 134 17.68 -8.25 -11.03
N ILE A 135 18.99 -8.57 -11.04
CA ILE A 135 19.94 -8.14 -10.00
C ILE A 135 19.92 -6.61 -9.88
N LYS A 136 20.04 -5.88 -11.01
CA LYS A 136 20.02 -4.41 -11.03
C LYS A 136 18.72 -3.81 -10.51
N LEU A 137 17.57 -4.40 -10.87
CA LEU A 137 16.26 -3.95 -10.40
C LEU A 137 16.13 -4.11 -8.89
N VAL A 138 16.40 -5.31 -8.37
CA VAL A 138 16.27 -5.61 -6.93
C VAL A 138 17.32 -4.85 -6.11
N LYS A 139 18.53 -4.70 -6.63
CA LYS A 139 19.56 -3.85 -6.02
C LYS A 139 19.11 -2.40 -5.93
N LYS A 140 18.55 -1.84 -7.00
CA LYS A 140 17.98 -0.48 -6.96
C LYS A 140 16.93 -0.35 -5.86
N PHE A 141 16.06 -1.35 -5.72
CA PHE A 141 15.03 -1.33 -4.68
C PHE A 141 15.64 -1.22 -3.27
N TYR A 142 16.51 -2.17 -2.90
CA TYR A 142 17.11 -2.20 -1.56
C TYR A 142 18.14 -1.10 -1.31
N ASP A 143 18.87 -0.63 -2.34
CA ASP A 143 19.74 0.54 -2.20
C ASP A 143 18.93 1.77 -1.76
N ASN A 144 17.76 1.99 -2.36
CA ASN A 144 16.88 3.10 -1.99
C ASN A 144 16.30 2.90 -0.58
N GLN A 145 15.95 1.68 -0.18
CA GLN A 145 15.53 1.36 1.21
C GLN A 145 16.64 1.70 2.20
N ASN A 146 17.84 1.23 1.92
CA ASN A 146 19.00 1.41 2.76
C ASN A 146 19.36 2.88 2.89
N ARG A 147 19.19 3.70 1.84
CA ARG A 147 19.35 5.16 1.94
C ARG A 147 18.37 5.77 2.94
N ILE A 148 17.09 5.40 2.87
CA ILE A 148 16.07 5.85 3.85
C ILE A 148 16.47 5.46 5.27
N ILE A 149 16.77 4.18 5.49
CA ILE A 149 17.15 3.64 6.80
C ILE A 149 18.42 4.32 7.31
N THR A 150 19.46 4.47 6.48
CA THR A 150 20.74 5.06 6.87
C THR A 150 20.60 6.54 7.23
N VAL A 151 19.85 7.31 6.45
CA VAL A 151 19.61 8.73 6.75
C VAL A 151 18.85 8.88 8.07
N THR A 152 17.80 8.10 8.27
CA THR A 152 16.98 8.16 9.50
C THR A 152 17.73 7.68 10.74
N LEU A 153 18.58 6.65 10.64
CA LEU A 153 19.46 6.20 11.72
C LEU A 153 20.46 7.27 12.15
N ASN A 154 20.91 8.10 11.21
CA ASN A 154 21.83 9.21 11.47
C ASN A 154 21.10 10.50 11.91
N GLY A 155 19.81 10.42 12.23
CA GLY A 155 19.01 11.55 12.71
C GLY A 155 18.49 12.49 11.62
N GLY A 156 18.71 12.17 10.35
CA GLY A 156 18.10 12.88 9.22
C GLY A 156 16.62 12.53 9.05
N THR A 157 15.93 13.25 8.19
CA THR A 157 14.50 13.10 7.87
C THR A 157 14.29 12.50 6.48
N PHE A 158 13.04 12.21 6.10
CA PHE A 158 12.74 11.77 4.73
C PHE A 158 13.12 12.80 3.67
N ASP A 159 13.09 14.10 3.98
CA ASP A 159 13.48 15.17 3.06
C ASP A 159 14.99 15.15 2.74
N ASP A 160 15.78 14.57 3.64
CA ASP A 160 17.23 14.39 3.46
C ASP A 160 17.57 13.18 2.58
N VAL A 161 16.57 12.34 2.25
CA VAL A 161 16.77 11.13 1.45
C VAL A 161 16.81 11.46 -0.03
N LYS A 162 17.95 11.14 -0.66
CA LYS A 162 18.11 11.21 -2.12
C LYS A 162 17.84 9.85 -2.76
N LEU A 163 16.58 9.62 -3.10
CA LEU A 163 16.18 8.46 -3.89
C LEU A 163 16.59 8.62 -5.35
N ASP A 164 16.70 7.50 -6.07
CA ASP A 164 16.85 7.54 -7.52
C ASP A 164 15.62 8.21 -8.15
N THR A 165 15.84 9.12 -9.10
CA THR A 165 14.77 9.99 -9.64
C THR A 165 13.64 9.24 -10.35
N ASP A 166 13.92 8.02 -10.82
CA ASP A 166 12.97 7.13 -11.46
C ASP A 166 12.37 6.08 -10.50
N PHE A 167 12.72 6.10 -9.21
CA PHE A 167 12.30 5.08 -8.24
C PHE A 167 10.77 4.94 -8.19
N ASN A 168 10.05 6.03 -7.94
CA ASN A 168 8.59 6.01 -7.87
C ASN A 168 8.00 5.52 -9.21
N LYS A 169 8.51 6.02 -10.33
CA LYS A 169 8.05 5.60 -11.67
C LYS A 169 8.24 4.10 -11.92
N ILE A 170 9.34 3.51 -11.45
CA ILE A 170 9.64 2.09 -11.65
C ILE A 170 8.82 1.22 -10.70
N PHE A 171 8.73 1.60 -9.43
CA PHE A 171 8.19 0.73 -8.37
C PHE A 171 6.75 1.04 -7.98
N GLU A 172 6.10 2.05 -8.55
CA GLU A 172 4.69 2.35 -8.25
C GLU A 172 3.78 1.13 -8.47
N GLU A 173 3.91 0.45 -9.62
CA GLU A 173 3.14 -0.76 -9.89
C GLU A 173 3.51 -1.91 -8.96
N TYR A 174 4.77 -2.00 -8.54
CA TYR A 174 5.21 -2.97 -7.51
C TYR A 174 4.56 -2.68 -6.16
N MET A 175 4.53 -1.43 -5.71
CA MET A 175 3.83 -1.07 -4.46
C MET A 175 2.35 -1.43 -4.56
N LYS A 176 1.69 -1.08 -5.68
CA LYS A 176 0.32 -1.51 -6.00
C LYS A 176 0.16 -3.03 -6.02
N HIS A 177 1.18 -3.78 -6.45
CA HIS A 177 1.15 -5.24 -6.45
C HIS A 177 1.32 -5.86 -5.06
N LEU A 178 2.29 -5.38 -4.29
CA LEU A 178 2.49 -5.81 -2.89
C LEU A 178 1.23 -5.65 -2.08
N ALA A 179 0.43 -4.67 -2.45
CA ALA A 179 -0.84 -4.43 -1.85
C ALA A 179 -1.94 -5.45 -2.19
N LYS A 180 -1.99 -5.92 -3.45
CA LYS A 180 -2.97 -6.97 -3.84
C LYS A 180 -2.57 -8.33 -3.29
N THR A 181 -1.28 -8.57 -3.15
CA THR A 181 -0.80 -9.86 -2.68
C THR A 181 -0.91 -9.89 -1.16
N GLU A 182 -1.90 -10.65 -0.67
CA GLU A 182 -2.12 -10.90 0.76
C GLU A 182 -0.84 -11.32 1.52
N PHE A 183 0.24 -11.68 0.82
CA PHE A 183 1.50 -12.16 1.37
C PHE A 183 2.36 -11.07 2.06
N VAL A 184 2.29 -9.79 1.67
CA VAL A 184 3.12 -8.73 2.29
C VAL A 184 2.53 -8.16 3.57
N LEU A 185 1.22 -8.35 3.79
CA LEU A 185 0.52 -7.92 5.00
C LEU A 185 -0.05 -9.05 5.87
N LYS A 186 -0.02 -10.32 5.43
CA LYS A 186 -0.44 -11.48 6.24
C LYS A 186 0.38 -11.75 7.50
N ALA A 187 1.39 -10.92 7.80
CA ALA A 187 1.95 -10.89 9.15
C ALA A 187 1.08 -10.14 10.18
N SER A 188 0.00 -9.42 9.80
CA SER A 188 -1.16 -9.12 10.70
C SER A 188 -2.29 -8.23 10.13
N CYS A 189 -2.20 -7.62 8.96
CA CYS A 189 -3.10 -6.53 8.53
C CYS A 189 -4.09 -6.92 7.42
N SER A 190 -5.32 -6.39 7.46
CA SER A 190 -6.39 -6.63 6.47
C SER A 190 -6.64 -5.49 5.47
N VAL A 191 -6.20 -4.25 5.74
CA VAL A 191 -6.09 -3.16 4.74
C VAL A 191 -4.95 -2.21 5.14
N GLY A 192 -4.64 -1.20 4.32
CA GLY A 192 -3.44 -0.39 4.48
C GLY A 192 -2.36 -0.74 3.48
N ASP A 193 -2.77 -0.80 2.24
CA ASP A 193 -2.03 -1.38 1.13
C ASP A 193 -2.24 -0.48 -0.10
N ALA A 194 -1.34 -0.45 -1.07
CA ALA A 194 -1.48 0.38 -2.26
C ALA A 194 -2.69 0.16 -3.20
N LEU A 195 -3.59 -0.83 -2.99
CA LEU A 195 -4.87 -0.93 -3.71
C LEU A 195 -6.04 -0.32 -2.97
N ASN A 196 -6.04 -0.50 -1.67
CA ASN A 196 -6.90 0.21 -0.74
C ASN A 196 -5.97 1.04 0.15
N PRO A 197 -5.26 2.03 -0.43
CA PRO A 197 -4.38 2.88 0.36
C PRO A 197 -5.28 3.51 1.39
N ASP A 198 -4.84 3.47 2.65
CA ASP A 198 -5.57 4.18 3.68
C ASP A 198 -5.65 5.63 3.20
N PRO A 199 -6.85 6.23 3.00
CA PRO A 199 -6.91 7.61 2.57
C PRO A 199 -6.12 8.47 3.55
N CYS A 200 -5.42 9.49 3.07
CA CYS A 200 -4.80 10.43 4.00
C CYS A 200 -5.89 11.03 4.89
N PRO A 201 -5.89 10.74 6.21
CA PRO A 201 -6.96 11.16 7.08
C PRO A 201 -6.95 12.67 7.19
N ASN A 202 -8.13 13.29 7.20
CA ASN A 202 -8.22 14.72 7.49
C ASN A 202 -7.67 15.00 8.89
N ARG A 203 -7.15 16.23 9.08
CA ARG A 203 -6.75 16.71 10.38
C ARG A 203 -7.95 17.29 11.12
N ASP A 204 -8.24 16.72 12.28
CA ASP A 204 -9.21 17.25 13.23
C ASP A 204 -8.57 18.31 14.13
N GLU A 205 -9.18 19.48 14.25
CA GLU A 205 -8.80 20.45 15.27
C GLU A 205 -9.42 20.07 16.63
N LEU A 206 -8.57 19.74 17.59
CA LEU A 206 -9.01 19.41 18.96
C LEU A 206 -9.01 20.64 19.86
N ILE A 207 -8.04 21.54 19.66
CA ILE A 207 -7.89 22.79 20.41
C ILE A 207 -7.47 23.89 19.44
N ALA A 208 -8.27 24.94 19.32
CA ALA A 208 -8.04 26.04 18.39
C ALA A 208 -6.88 26.98 18.80
N SER A 209 -6.67 27.16 20.11
CA SER A 209 -5.62 28.03 20.65
C SER A 209 -5.28 27.64 22.08
N THR A 210 -4.01 27.37 22.33
CA THR A 210 -3.45 27.11 23.68
C THR A 210 -1.95 27.41 23.72
N SER A 211 -1.35 27.42 24.90
CA SER A 211 0.11 27.54 25.01
C SER A 211 0.81 26.23 24.64
N LEU A 212 2.07 26.31 24.19
CA LEU A 212 2.86 25.12 23.82
C LEU A 212 2.89 24.09 24.96
N ALA A 213 3.20 24.52 26.18
CA ALA A 213 3.27 23.65 27.35
C ALA A 213 1.94 22.92 27.62
N LYS A 214 0.80 23.61 27.45
CA LYS A 214 -0.52 22.99 27.62
C LYS A 214 -0.83 22.01 26.48
N ALA A 215 -0.49 22.34 25.24
CA ALA A 215 -0.65 21.45 24.09
C ALA A 215 0.18 20.16 24.24
N GLN A 216 1.45 20.29 24.61
CA GLN A 216 2.33 19.14 24.85
C GLN A 216 1.83 18.27 25.99
N LYS A 217 1.41 18.89 27.11
CA LYS A 217 0.80 18.16 28.23
C LYS A 217 -0.45 17.40 27.77
N PHE A 218 -1.32 18.03 26.99
CA PHE A 218 -2.51 17.39 26.44
C PHE A 218 -2.16 16.17 25.58
N ALA A 219 -1.13 16.25 24.73
CA ALA A 219 -0.67 15.12 23.92
C ALA A 219 -0.21 13.94 24.79
N TYR A 220 0.64 14.20 25.80
CA TYR A 220 1.12 13.18 26.73
C TYR A 220 -0.01 12.58 27.57
N ASP A 221 -0.89 13.41 28.13
CA ASP A 221 -2.06 12.97 28.90
C ASP A 221 -3.02 12.11 28.05
N SER A 222 -3.03 12.32 26.73
CA SER A 222 -3.80 11.53 25.75
C SER A 222 -3.12 10.21 25.33
N GLY A 223 -1.95 9.93 25.90
CA GLY A 223 -1.16 8.71 25.66
C GLY A 223 -0.34 8.73 24.37
N TYR A 224 0.01 9.92 23.86
CA TYR A 224 0.97 10.06 22.77
C TYR A 224 2.38 10.19 23.34
N HIS A 225 3.38 9.69 22.61
CA HIS A 225 4.78 10.04 22.82
C HIS A 225 5.24 11.03 21.76
N ARG A 226 6.37 11.69 22.00
CA ARG A 226 7.02 12.53 20.98
C ARG A 226 7.43 11.65 19.80
N THR A 227 6.99 11.98 18.59
CA THR A 227 7.42 11.28 17.37
C THR A 227 8.94 11.31 17.28
N ALA A 228 9.56 10.27 16.73
CA ALA A 228 10.98 10.26 16.47
C ALA A 228 11.38 11.43 15.56
N THR A 229 12.54 12.02 15.81
CA THR A 229 13.05 13.19 15.08
C THR A 229 13.05 12.97 13.57
N TYR A 230 13.53 11.80 13.12
CA TYR A 230 13.61 11.44 11.70
C TYR A 230 12.24 11.31 11.02
N ALA A 231 11.18 11.16 11.81
CA ALA A 231 9.80 10.97 11.38
C ALA A 231 8.95 12.25 11.60
N GLY A 232 9.58 13.42 11.68
CA GLY A 232 8.89 14.71 11.85
C GLY A 232 8.74 15.17 13.30
N GLY A 233 9.25 14.41 14.28
CA GLY A 233 9.22 14.74 15.72
C GLY A 233 9.90 16.04 16.16
N GLY A 234 10.56 16.74 15.23
CA GLY A 234 11.37 17.93 15.48
C GLY A 234 12.66 17.62 16.27
N LEU A 235 13.61 18.55 16.22
CA LEU A 235 14.88 18.48 16.97
C LEU A 235 14.72 19.03 18.41
N PRO A 236 15.65 18.77 19.34
CA PRO A 236 15.62 19.36 20.68
C PRO A 236 15.50 20.90 20.68
N GLU A 237 16.16 21.56 19.74
CA GLU A 237 16.18 23.01 19.52
C GLU A 237 14.91 23.58 18.86
N ASN A 238 14.07 22.72 18.26
CA ASN A 238 12.75 23.08 17.76
C ASN A 238 11.72 22.17 18.45
N PRO A 239 11.22 22.59 19.62
CA PRO A 239 10.52 21.70 20.55
C PRO A 239 9.36 21.01 19.83
N ALA A 240 9.36 19.68 19.96
CA ALA A 240 8.46 18.75 19.31
C ALA A 240 7.07 19.33 19.05
N ARG A 241 6.71 19.36 17.76
CA ARG A 241 5.35 19.67 17.34
C ARG A 241 4.57 18.41 17.00
N ASP A 242 5.26 17.28 16.90
CA ASP A 242 4.67 16.05 16.40
C ASP A 242 4.72 14.96 17.45
N PHE A 243 3.57 14.35 17.65
CA PHE A 243 3.33 13.33 18.65
C PHE A 243 2.70 12.12 17.99
N THR A 244 3.17 10.95 18.36
CA THR A 244 2.72 9.66 17.81
C THR A 244 2.03 8.86 18.89
N LYS A 245 0.97 8.15 18.52
CA LYS A 245 0.38 7.11 19.33
C LYS A 245 0.13 5.89 18.45
N PRO A 246 0.78 4.75 18.69
CA PRO A 246 0.52 3.55 17.92
C PRO A 246 -0.93 3.12 18.13
N VAL A 247 -1.57 2.66 17.06
CA VAL A 247 -2.96 2.19 17.08
C VAL A 247 -3.10 0.86 16.40
N GLU A 248 -4.12 0.12 16.79
CA GLU A 248 -4.64 -0.96 15.99
C GLU A 248 -5.57 -0.39 14.95
N HIS A 249 -5.29 -0.68 13.69
CA HIS A 249 -6.11 -0.24 12.57
C HIS A 249 -6.08 -1.30 11.49
N ASN A 250 -7.21 -1.58 10.85
CA ASN A 250 -7.26 -2.54 9.74
C ASN A 250 -6.71 -3.92 10.12
N ASN A 251 -7.02 -4.39 11.33
CA ASN A 251 -6.45 -5.61 11.95
C ASN A 251 -4.92 -5.60 12.14
N CYS A 252 -4.22 -4.53 11.76
CA CYS A 252 -2.82 -4.32 12.12
C CYS A 252 -2.68 -4.07 13.62
N SER A 253 -1.62 -4.64 14.20
CA SER A 253 -1.18 -4.36 15.56
C SER A 253 0.30 -3.98 15.57
N LYS A 254 0.91 -3.86 16.75
CA LYS A 254 2.37 -3.62 16.94
C LYS A 254 2.89 -2.28 16.39
N GLY A 255 2.03 -1.28 16.29
CA GLY A 255 2.46 0.08 15.94
C GLY A 255 2.74 0.29 14.45
N VAL A 256 2.20 -0.56 13.58
CA VAL A 256 2.21 -0.36 12.12
C VAL A 256 1.46 0.90 11.73
N TYR A 257 0.35 1.19 12.41
CA TYR A 257 -0.40 2.43 12.24
C TYR A 257 -0.24 3.32 13.47
N ARG A 258 -0.40 4.63 13.25
CA ARG A 258 -0.40 5.64 14.31
C ARG A 258 -1.54 6.63 14.17
N ASN A 259 -1.93 7.20 15.30
CA ASN A 259 -2.48 8.54 15.31
C ASN A 259 -1.33 9.54 15.42
N HIS A 260 -1.40 10.61 14.64
CA HIS A 260 -0.44 11.70 14.64
C HIS A 260 -1.11 12.95 15.20
N MET A 261 -0.50 13.55 16.21
CA MET A 261 -0.93 14.84 16.73
C MET A 261 0.12 15.88 16.39
N VAL A 262 -0.32 16.99 15.79
CA VAL A 262 0.53 18.08 15.29
C VAL A 262 0.17 19.37 16.02
N LEU A 263 1.18 20.06 16.53
CA LEU A 263 1.08 21.37 17.19
C LEU A 263 1.41 22.45 16.16
N SER A 264 0.38 23.03 15.56
CA SER A 264 0.51 24.05 14.52
C SER A 264 0.50 25.46 15.13
N ASP A 265 1.34 26.37 14.62
CA ASP A 265 1.49 27.73 15.14
C ASP A 265 0.40 28.67 14.61
N ASN A 266 -0.25 29.44 15.49
CA ASN A 266 -1.25 30.45 15.12
C ASN A 266 -0.64 31.80 14.71
N LYS A 267 0.68 31.97 14.80
CA LYS A 267 1.43 33.22 14.57
C LYS A 267 1.12 34.34 15.58
N ASP A 268 0.40 34.04 16.65
CA ASP A 268 0.09 34.93 17.78
C ASP A 268 0.75 34.46 19.10
N GLY A 269 1.67 33.49 19.01
CA GLY A 269 2.32 32.86 20.17
C GLY A 269 1.51 31.71 20.78
N THR A 270 0.36 31.35 20.21
CA THR A 270 -0.44 30.18 20.59
C THR A 270 -0.37 29.08 19.53
N TYR A 271 -0.86 27.90 19.91
CA TYR A 271 -0.82 26.69 19.09
C TYR A 271 -2.21 26.07 18.95
N LYS A 272 -2.48 25.56 17.75
CA LYS A 272 -3.55 24.60 17.46
C LYS A 272 -3.07 23.19 17.76
N VAL A 273 -3.94 22.38 18.36
CA VAL A 273 -3.74 20.93 18.46
C VAL A 273 -4.55 20.26 17.37
N LEU A 274 -3.86 19.72 16.38
CA LEU A 274 -4.44 18.97 15.26
C LEU A 274 -4.20 17.47 15.47
N ARG A 275 -5.14 16.63 15.04
CA ARG A 275 -5.01 15.17 15.09
C ARG A 275 -5.35 14.56 13.73
N GLN A 276 -4.49 13.67 13.26
CA GLN A 276 -4.67 12.82 12.09
C GLN A 276 -4.74 11.38 12.58
N LEU A 277 -5.79 10.65 12.19
CA LEU A 277 -6.09 9.32 12.74
C LEU A 277 -5.66 8.21 11.78
N ASN A 278 -4.98 7.19 12.28
CA ASN A 278 -4.69 5.95 11.56
C ASN A 278 -3.86 6.09 10.27
N GLU A 279 -2.73 6.77 10.32
CA GLU A 279 -1.77 6.79 9.21
C GLU A 279 -0.67 5.71 9.37
N PRO A 280 -0.03 5.26 8.27
CA PRO A 280 1.13 4.38 8.34
C PRO A 280 2.23 5.00 9.22
N ASN A 281 2.75 4.23 10.17
CA ASN A 281 3.70 4.72 11.14
C ASN A 281 5.12 4.79 10.55
N PRO A 282 5.69 6.01 10.35
CA PRO A 282 7.04 6.19 9.84
C PRO A 282 8.14 5.86 10.86
N GLU A 283 7.81 5.56 12.12
CA GLU A 283 8.79 5.23 13.17
C GLU A 283 9.37 3.82 12.99
N ILE A 284 10.10 3.62 11.89
CA ILE A 284 10.64 2.32 11.44
C ILE A 284 11.64 1.66 12.40
N HIS A 285 12.20 2.43 13.33
CA HIS A 285 13.15 1.94 14.35
C HIS A 285 12.52 1.68 15.71
N SER A 286 11.32 2.21 15.94
CA SER A 286 10.67 2.18 17.26
C SER A 286 9.77 0.96 17.45
N TYR A 287 9.41 0.28 16.35
CA TYR A 287 8.48 -0.85 16.36
C TYR A 287 8.99 -1.99 15.48
N THR A 288 8.60 -3.21 15.83
CA THR A 288 8.82 -4.36 14.94
C THR A 288 7.85 -4.27 13.78
N HIS A 289 8.34 -3.79 12.65
CA HIS A 289 7.54 -3.72 11.44
C HIS A 289 7.40 -5.11 10.81
N PRO A 290 6.20 -5.45 10.32
CA PRO A 290 5.92 -6.78 9.80
C PRO A 290 6.66 -7.10 8.50
N HIS A 291 7.27 -6.11 7.84
CA HIS A 291 7.87 -6.26 6.52
C HIS A 291 9.12 -5.39 6.32
N MET A 292 10.11 -5.92 5.58
CA MET A 292 11.36 -5.21 5.29
C MET A 292 11.14 -3.95 4.44
N ASP A 293 10.15 -3.98 3.55
CA ASP A 293 9.84 -2.88 2.61
C ASP A 293 8.96 -1.78 3.23
N TRP A 294 8.68 -1.83 4.55
CA TRP A 294 7.76 -0.91 5.22
C TRP A 294 8.17 0.56 5.08
N ALA A 295 9.48 0.84 5.11
CA ALA A 295 10.01 2.19 4.94
C ALA A 295 9.62 2.80 3.59
N HIS A 296 9.62 1.99 2.52
CA HIS A 296 9.16 2.45 1.21
C HIS A 296 7.65 2.64 1.15
N TYR A 297 6.88 1.74 1.77
CA TYR A 297 5.43 1.88 1.83
C TYR A 297 5.04 3.19 2.52
N CYS A 298 5.60 3.47 3.70
CA CYS A 298 5.35 4.74 4.40
C CYS A 298 5.74 5.95 3.55
N TYR A 299 6.92 5.94 2.92
CA TYR A 299 7.37 7.04 2.07
C TYR A 299 6.42 7.24 0.87
N TRP A 300 6.16 6.18 0.11
CA TRP A 300 5.27 6.21 -1.05
C TRP A 300 3.88 6.70 -0.68
N TRP A 301 3.32 6.22 0.43
CA TRP A 301 2.00 6.62 0.90
C TRP A 301 1.93 8.11 1.22
N HIS A 302 2.89 8.65 1.98
CA HIS A 302 2.93 10.08 2.31
C HIS A 302 3.09 10.95 1.07
N GLN A 303 3.91 10.54 0.10
CA GLN A 303 4.14 11.30 -1.13
C GLN A 303 2.95 11.27 -2.09
N THR A 304 2.15 10.21 -2.05
CA THR A 304 1.09 9.99 -3.03
C THR A 304 -0.27 10.46 -2.52
N TYR A 305 -0.52 10.40 -1.21
CA TYR A 305 -1.86 10.60 -0.65
C TYR A 305 -2.02 11.79 0.31
N CYS A 306 -0.96 12.41 0.87
CA CYS A 306 -1.08 13.34 2.02
C CYS A 306 -0.78 14.85 1.84
#